data_AF-A0A954UAK9-F1
#
_entry.id   AF-A0A954UAK9-F1
#
_cell.length_a   1.000
_cell.length_b   1.000
_cell.length_c   1.000
_cell.angle_alpha   90.00
_cell.angle_beta   90.00
_cell.angle_gamma   90.00
#
_symmetry.space_group_name_H-M   'P 1'
#
loop_
_entity.id
_entity.type
_entity.pdbx_description
1 polymer ?
#
loop_
_entity_poly.entity_id
_entity_poly.type
_entity_poly.pdbx_seq_one_letter_code
_entity_poly.pdbx_strand_id
1 'polypeptide(L)'
;LSNKTWVGVVPTAVTPPRLDLRSWQSENNGAGCLVGVHSGPDTHDHPQVIVHAPNNPFGHTDEMWGEHGPGCSVSMGDGSVRFASAFIDPNAWVAMSTRDGGEVVGNAE
;
A
#
# COMPACT_ATOMS: atom_id res chain seq x y z
N LEU A 1 21.53 -23.74 4.71
CA LEU A 1 21.28 -22.65 5.67
C LEU A 1 21.62 -21.33 4.99
N SER A 2 20.77 -20.29 5.08
CA SER A 2 21.00 -18.97 4.44
C SER A 2 21.25 -17.90 5.51
N ASN A 3 22.11 -16.93 5.20
CA ASN A 3 22.23 -15.71 5.99
C ASN A 3 20.91 -14.95 5.84
N LYS A 4 20.16 -14.79 6.94
CA LYS A 4 18.93 -13.99 6.97
C LYS A 4 19.15 -12.82 7.90
N THR A 5 18.82 -11.63 7.42
CA THR A 5 18.66 -10.43 8.25
C THR A 5 17.19 -10.29 8.57
N TRP A 6 16.89 -9.97 9.83
CA TRP A 6 15.58 -9.48 10.24
C TRP A 6 15.66 -7.96 10.34
N VAL A 7 14.92 -7.27 9.47
CA VAL A 7 14.64 -5.85 9.65
C VAL A 7 13.38 -5.71 10.50
N GLY A 8 13.51 -5.06 11.66
CA GLY A 8 12.40 -4.79 12.56
C GLY A 8 11.82 -3.41 12.33
N VAL A 9 10.58 -3.22 12.75
CA VAL A 9 9.94 -1.91 12.84
C VAL A 9 9.75 -1.56 14.30
N VAL A 10 10.07 -0.32 14.66
CA VAL A 10 9.84 0.20 16.02
C VAL A 10 8.33 0.36 16.21
N PRO A 11 7.72 -0.35 17.19
CA PRO A 11 6.33 -0.11 17.53
C PRO A 11 6.12 1.37 17.86
N THR A 12 4.98 1.93 17.46
CA THR A 12 4.65 3.37 17.61
C THR A 12 5.55 4.34 16.85
N ALA A 13 6.36 3.87 15.89
CA ALA A 13 7.03 4.78 14.97
C ALA A 13 6.03 5.64 14.19
N VAL A 14 6.48 6.83 13.83
CA VAL A 14 5.74 7.83 13.06
C VAL A 14 6.51 8.10 11.78
N THR A 15 5.83 8.02 10.64
CA THR A 15 6.40 8.28 9.31
C THR A 15 5.78 9.55 8.72
N PRO A 16 6.49 10.69 8.77
CA PRO A 16 5.99 11.92 8.19
C PRO A 16 6.17 11.95 6.67
N PRO A 17 5.27 12.61 5.91
CA PRO A 17 5.43 12.79 4.48
C PRO A 17 6.63 13.67 4.14
N ARG A 18 7.26 13.39 3.00
CA ARG A 18 8.35 14.20 2.45
C ARG A 18 7.79 15.38 1.66
N LEU A 19 7.37 16.41 2.40
CA LEU A 19 6.79 17.64 1.82
C LEU A 19 7.77 18.39 0.89
N ASP A 20 9.07 18.12 1.01
CA ASP A 20 10.10 18.60 0.10
C ASP A 20 10.06 17.95 -1.29
N LEU A 21 9.47 16.76 -1.42
CA LEU A 21 9.32 16.02 -2.68
C LEU A 21 7.90 16.12 -3.27
N ARG A 22 6.90 16.19 -2.40
CA ARG A 22 5.47 16.25 -2.77
C ARG A 22 4.75 17.21 -1.83
N SER A 23 4.14 18.26 -2.39
CA SER A 23 3.51 19.33 -1.59
C SER A 23 2.14 18.98 -1.03
N TRP A 24 1.62 17.79 -1.31
CA TRP A 24 0.30 17.36 -0.82
C TRP A 24 0.40 16.95 0.64
N GLN A 25 -0.55 17.45 1.43
CA GLN A 25 -0.59 17.18 2.86
C GLN A 25 -1.32 15.87 3.08
N SER A 26 -0.61 14.88 3.59
CA SER A 26 -1.23 13.78 4.32
C SER A 26 -0.76 13.82 5.78
N GLU A 27 -1.51 13.19 6.66
CA GLU A 27 -1.09 13.03 8.06
C GLU A 27 0.12 12.08 8.16
N ASN A 28 0.66 11.94 9.37
CA ASN A 28 1.73 10.98 9.60
C ASN A 28 1.15 9.57 9.71
N ASN A 29 1.75 8.58 9.04
CA ASN A 29 1.37 7.19 9.25
C ASN A 29 2.11 6.58 10.44
N GLY A 30 1.50 5.55 11.02
CA GLY A 30 2.14 4.73 12.03
C GLY A 30 3.11 3.71 11.43
N ALA A 31 3.81 2.99 12.30
CA ALA A 31 4.75 1.92 11.99
C ALA A 31 4.33 0.90 10.90
N GLY A 32 3.03 0.69 10.65
CA GLY A 32 2.55 -0.29 9.66
C GLY A 32 3.06 -0.04 8.23
N CYS A 33 3.22 1.22 7.82
CA CYS A 33 3.71 1.59 6.49
C CYS A 33 5.19 1.22 6.25
N LEU A 34 5.95 0.92 7.32
CA LEU A 34 7.35 0.52 7.21
C LEU A 34 7.52 -0.95 6.80
N VAL A 35 6.45 -1.75 6.89
CA VAL A 35 6.43 -3.16 6.47
C VAL A 35 5.40 -3.46 5.38
N GLY A 36 4.54 -2.52 5.06
CA GLY A 36 3.43 -2.74 4.15
C GLY A 36 3.00 -1.46 3.44
N VAL A 37 2.12 -1.64 2.48
CA VAL A 37 1.43 -0.57 1.76
C VAL A 37 -0.05 -0.90 1.76
N HIS A 38 -0.90 0.12 1.65
CA HIS A 38 -2.34 -0.09 1.54
C HIS A 38 -2.81 0.07 0.09
N SER A 39 -3.87 -0.66 -0.29
CA SER A 39 -4.52 -0.46 -1.60
C SER A 39 -5.88 0.25 -1.51
N GLY A 40 -6.24 0.66 -0.30
CA GLY A 40 -7.50 1.33 0.02
C GLY A 40 -7.41 2.85 -0.09
N PRO A 41 -8.50 3.55 0.23
CA PRO A 41 -8.43 4.96 0.59
C PRO A 41 -7.83 5.17 1.99
N ASP A 42 -7.20 6.32 2.24
CA ASP A 42 -6.83 6.77 3.59
C ASP A 42 -7.73 7.95 4.01
N THR A 43 -8.39 7.81 5.16
CA THR A 43 -9.25 8.87 5.71
C THR A 43 -8.49 10.12 6.14
N HIS A 44 -7.16 10.04 6.24
CA HIS A 44 -6.28 11.12 6.63
C HIS A 44 -5.69 11.89 5.42
N ASP A 45 -6.12 11.56 4.20
CA ASP A 45 -5.71 12.30 3.00
C ASP A 45 -6.40 13.67 2.90
N HIS A 46 -5.65 14.67 2.44
CA HIS A 46 -6.15 16.02 2.22
C HIS A 46 -5.76 16.58 0.84
N PRO A 47 -6.65 17.33 0.16
CA PRO A 47 -7.97 17.78 0.62
C PRO A 47 -9.11 16.79 0.37
N GLN A 48 -8.86 15.68 -0.32
CA GLN A 48 -9.84 14.60 -0.52
C GLN A 48 -9.23 13.25 -0.22
N VAL A 49 -10.07 12.36 0.30
CA VAL A 49 -9.80 10.93 0.38
C VAL A 49 -9.77 10.36 -1.03
N ILE A 50 -8.64 9.76 -1.41
CA ILE A 50 -8.43 9.15 -2.72
C ILE A 50 -7.86 7.75 -2.57
N VAL A 51 -7.84 7.00 -3.67
CA VAL A 51 -7.14 5.71 -3.74
C VAL A 51 -5.79 5.93 -4.42
N HIS A 52 -4.72 5.55 -3.76
CA HIS A 52 -3.36 5.64 -4.28
C HIS A 52 -2.97 4.36 -5.03
N ALA A 53 -3.25 4.32 -6.33
CA ALA A 53 -2.67 3.31 -7.22
C ALA A 53 -1.12 3.38 -7.19
N PRO A 54 -0.41 2.33 -7.63
CA PRO A 54 1.05 2.37 -7.71
C PRO A 54 1.57 3.60 -8.45
N ASN A 55 2.57 4.29 -7.90
CA ASN A 55 3.14 5.53 -8.42
C ASN A 55 2.14 6.69 -8.59
N ASN A 56 1.06 6.73 -7.80
CA ASN A 56 0.21 7.90 -7.74
C ASN A 56 1.06 9.17 -7.43
N PRO A 57 0.80 10.32 -8.07
CA PRO A 57 1.55 11.54 -7.78
C PRO A 57 1.28 12.15 -6.41
N PHE A 58 0.31 11.66 -5.64
CA PHE A 58 -0.06 12.20 -4.33
C PHE A 58 1.10 12.13 -3.33
N GLY A 59 1.81 11.00 -3.23
CA GLY A 59 3.00 10.90 -2.37
C GLY A 59 2.69 10.46 -0.94
N HIS A 60 1.66 9.65 -0.72
CA HIS A 60 1.31 9.21 0.64
C HIS A 60 2.38 8.30 1.25
N THR A 61 2.51 8.31 2.57
CA THR A 61 3.62 7.62 3.25
C THR A 61 3.51 6.10 3.25
N ASP A 62 2.32 5.55 3.02
CA ASP A 62 2.05 4.12 2.88
C ASP A 62 1.59 3.73 1.46
N GLU A 63 1.76 4.62 0.48
CA GLU A 63 1.51 4.31 -0.93
C GLU A 63 2.66 3.50 -1.53
N MET A 64 2.36 2.78 -2.61
CA MET A 64 3.37 2.10 -3.40
C MET A 64 4.01 3.09 -4.39
N TRP A 65 5.22 3.57 -4.11
CA TRP A 65 5.94 4.52 -4.96
C TRP A 65 7.37 4.07 -5.32
N GLY A 66 7.80 4.37 -6.55
CA GLY A 66 9.18 4.20 -7.00
C GLY A 66 9.48 4.98 -8.28
N GLU A 67 10.76 5.32 -8.47
CA GLU A 67 11.25 6.12 -9.62
C GLU A 67 11.04 5.44 -10.98
N HIS A 68 10.74 4.15 -11.01
CA HIS A 68 10.61 3.39 -12.25
C HIS A 68 9.47 3.88 -13.15
N GLY A 69 8.34 4.35 -12.59
CA GLY A 69 7.24 4.98 -13.34
C GLY A 69 6.03 4.09 -13.68
N PRO A 70 6.16 2.92 -14.33
CA PRO A 70 5.04 2.13 -14.88
C PRO A 70 4.03 1.55 -13.89
N GLY A 71 4.35 1.44 -12.60
CA GLY A 71 3.56 0.70 -11.62
C GLY A 71 4.44 -0.19 -10.75
N CYS A 72 3.88 -1.29 -10.20
CA CYS A 72 4.61 -2.20 -9.32
C CYS A 72 4.33 -3.68 -9.65
N SER A 73 5.24 -4.55 -9.20
CA SER A 73 5.01 -6.00 -9.21
C SER A 73 4.45 -6.43 -7.86
N VAL A 74 3.27 -7.05 -7.87
CA VAL A 74 2.52 -7.44 -6.67
C VAL A 74 2.56 -8.96 -6.53
N SER A 75 2.98 -9.45 -5.37
CA SER A 75 2.86 -10.87 -5.02
C SER A 75 1.44 -11.18 -4.59
N MET A 76 0.84 -12.19 -5.19
CA MET A 76 -0.49 -12.66 -4.87
C MET A 76 -0.43 -13.77 -3.81
N GLY A 77 -1.55 -14.04 -3.12
CA GLY A 77 -1.62 -15.10 -2.10
C GLY A 77 -1.38 -16.52 -2.62
N ASP A 78 -1.50 -16.74 -3.93
CA ASP A 78 -1.20 -18.01 -4.61
C ASP A 78 0.30 -18.14 -5.01
N GLY A 79 1.14 -17.17 -4.65
CA GLY A 79 2.56 -17.12 -4.98
C GLY A 79 2.87 -16.64 -6.39
N SER A 80 1.86 -16.32 -7.22
CA SER A 80 2.08 -15.65 -8.50
C SER A 80 2.47 -14.19 -8.30
N VAL A 81 3.18 -13.61 -9.28
CA VAL A 81 3.48 -12.17 -9.30
C VAL A 81 2.76 -11.56 -10.49
N ARG A 82 2.04 -10.47 -10.24
CA ARG A 82 1.32 -9.73 -11.29
C ARG A 82 1.77 -8.28 -11.31
N PHE A 83 1.88 -7.74 -12.51
CA PHE A 83 2.19 -6.32 -12.68
C PHE A 83 0.91 -5.49 -12.54
N ALA A 84 0.90 -4.57 -11.58
CA ALA A 84 -0.14 -3.56 -11.40
C ALA A 84 0.36 -2.24 -11.98
N SER A 85 -0.30 -1.80 -13.05
CA SER A 85 0.01 -0.54 -13.72
C SER A 85 -0.26 0.66 -12.81
N ALA A 86 0.49 1.75 -12.98
CA ALA A 86 0.18 3.04 -12.38
C ALA A 86 -1.18 3.61 -12.83
N PHE A 87 -1.74 3.07 -13.91
CA PHE A 87 -3.05 3.43 -14.46
C PHE A 87 -4.12 2.36 -14.19
N ILE A 88 -3.90 1.46 -13.23
CA ILE A 88 -4.92 0.48 -12.84
C ILE A 88 -6.20 1.20 -12.39
N ASP A 89 -7.36 0.61 -12.68
CA ASP A 89 -8.63 1.10 -12.15
C ASP A 89 -8.56 1.12 -10.60
N PRO A 90 -8.86 2.27 -9.95
CA PRO A 90 -8.74 2.37 -8.50
C PRO A 90 -9.61 1.37 -7.73
N ASN A 91 -10.80 1.02 -8.23
CA ASN A 91 -11.65 0.03 -7.55
C ASN A 91 -11.04 -1.38 -7.68
N ALA A 92 -10.41 -1.68 -8.81
CA ALA A 92 -9.65 -2.93 -8.96
C ALA A 92 -8.46 -2.98 -7.99
N TRP A 93 -7.75 -1.87 -7.77
CA TRP A 93 -6.65 -1.79 -6.79
C TRP A 93 -7.12 -2.07 -5.36
N VAL A 94 -8.22 -1.46 -4.94
CA VAL A 94 -8.86 -1.74 -3.64
C VAL A 94 -9.25 -3.21 -3.54
N ALA A 95 -9.96 -3.72 -4.56
CA ALA A 95 -10.51 -5.07 -4.58
C ALA A 95 -9.44 -6.16 -4.42
N MET A 96 -8.19 -5.93 -4.87
CA MET A 96 -7.11 -6.91 -4.75
C MET A 96 -6.66 -7.20 -3.30
N SER A 97 -6.90 -6.29 -2.36
CA SER A 97 -6.51 -6.48 -0.95
C SER A 97 -7.70 -6.60 0.01
N THR A 98 -8.91 -6.68 -0.52
CA THR A 98 -10.14 -6.84 0.26
C THR A 98 -10.80 -8.18 -0.02
N ARG A 99 -11.59 -8.65 0.93
CA ARG A 99 -12.48 -9.79 0.74
C ARG A 99 -13.75 -9.33 0.04
N ASP A 100 -14.23 -10.11 -0.93
CA ASP A 100 -15.52 -9.92 -1.58
C ASP A 100 -16.68 -10.35 -0.66
N GLY A 101 -16.37 -11.02 0.46
CA GLY A 101 -17.33 -11.39 1.51
C GLY A 101 -18.19 -12.61 1.16
N GLY A 102 -18.12 -13.09 -0.08
CA GLY A 102 -18.70 -14.35 -0.54
C GLY A 102 -17.77 -15.55 -0.44
N GLU A 103 -16.56 -15.40 0.13
CA GLU A 103 -15.66 -16.55 0.25
C GLU A 103 -16.23 -17.57 1.24
N VAL A 104 -15.99 -18.85 0.97
CA VAL A 104 -16.35 -19.92 1.89
C VAL A 104 -15.60 -19.71 3.20
N VAL A 105 -16.31 -19.26 4.23
CA VAL A 105 -15.83 -19.32 5.61
C VAL A 105 -15.91 -20.79 5.98
N GLY A 106 -14.76 -21.45 6.16
CA GLY A 106 -14.70 -22.90 6.39
C GLY A 106 -15.65 -23.37 7.49
N ASN A 107 -16.12 -24.62 7.38
CA ASN A 107 -17.01 -25.24 8.36
C ASN A 107 -16.47 -25.04 9.78
N ALA A 108 -17.30 -24.54 10.68
CA ALA A 108 -17.04 -24.65 12.10
C ALA A 108 -17.02 -26.14 12.46
N GLU A 109 -15.83 -26.69 12.66
CA GLU A 109 -15.63 -27.92 13.44
C GLU A 109 -15.23 -27.54 14.87
#